data_AF-A0A947C0J9-F1
#
_entry.id   AF-A0A947C0J9-F1
#
_cell.length_a   1.000
_cell.length_b   1.000
_cell.length_c   1.000
_cell.angle_alpha   90.00
_cell.angle_beta   90.00
_cell.angle_gamma   90.00
#
_symmetry.space_group_name_H-M   'P 1'
#
loop_
_entity.id
_entity.type
_entity.pdbx_description
1 polymer ?
#
loop_
_entity_poly.entity_id
_entity_poly.type
_entity_poly.pdbx_seq_one_letter_code
_entity_poly.pdbx_strand_id
1 'polypeptide(L)'
;MVRSIHHINFVVRDLAVAIPAWERILGRPCDSRDRLGGRDVNIARFRLGDAWIVLVQPTGPGAPADFLAANGEGFFMLSLGVDSLDDEIARLGEPMLDGPRRSGLDDW
;
A
#
# COMPACT_ATOMS: atom_id res chain seq x y z
N MET A 1 1.43 -13.35 -15.74
CA MET A 1 2.33 -12.23 -16.13
C MET A 1 1.91 -10.95 -15.40
N VAL A 2 2.82 -9.98 -15.26
CA VAL A 2 2.50 -8.61 -14.77
C VAL A 2 1.68 -7.84 -15.80
N ARG A 3 0.64 -7.13 -15.36
CA ARG A 3 -0.29 -6.40 -16.25
C ARG A 3 -0.48 -4.95 -15.91
N SER A 4 -0.36 -4.60 -14.65
CA SER A 4 -0.71 -3.27 -14.17
C SER A 4 0.06 -2.91 -12.92
N ILE A 5 0.07 -1.62 -12.63
CA ILE A 5 0.28 -1.15 -11.27
C ILE A 5 -1.03 -1.38 -10.53
N HIS A 6 -0.99 -2.20 -9.48
CA HIS A 6 -2.17 -2.42 -8.65
C HIS A 6 -2.32 -1.26 -7.66
N HIS A 7 -1.27 -0.97 -6.89
CA HIS A 7 -1.25 0.19 -6.00
C HIS A 7 0.17 0.62 -5.62
N ILE A 8 0.27 1.87 -5.16
CA ILE A 8 1.50 2.50 -4.69
C ILE A 8 1.28 3.01 -3.28
N ASN A 9 2.21 2.67 -2.39
CA ASN A 9 2.13 3.01 -0.98
C ASN A 9 3.05 4.16 -0.64
N PHE A 10 2.53 5.13 0.10
CA PHE A 10 3.28 6.22 0.71
C PHE A 10 3.11 6.14 2.22
N VAL A 11 4.22 6.05 2.94
CA VAL A 11 4.18 6.14 4.40
C VAL A 11 4.08 7.61 4.80
N VAL A 12 3.14 7.89 5.70
CA VAL A 12 2.87 9.23 6.24
C VAL A 12 2.79 9.17 7.76
N ARG A 13 3.08 10.28 8.43
CA ARG A 13 3.06 10.37 9.90
C ARG A 13 1.65 10.52 10.44
N ASP A 14 0.82 11.29 9.75
CA ASP A 14 -0.55 11.59 10.16
C ASP A 14 -1.49 11.71 8.95
N LEU A 15 -2.44 10.78 8.85
CA LEU A 15 -3.48 10.77 7.84
C LEU A 15 -4.44 11.96 7.96
N ALA A 16 -4.67 12.50 9.16
CA ALA A 16 -5.50 13.69 9.33
C ALA A 16 -4.90 14.92 8.62
N VAL A 17 -3.56 14.97 8.53
CA VAL A 17 -2.83 16.02 7.80
C VAL A 17 -2.62 15.65 6.34
N ALA A 18 -2.24 14.39 6.06
CA ALA A 18 -1.89 13.95 4.72
C ALA A 18 -3.10 13.89 3.78
N ILE A 19 -4.25 13.40 4.24
CA ILE A 19 -5.44 13.22 3.38
C ILE A 19 -5.86 14.55 2.73
N PRO A 20 -6.07 15.66 3.46
CA PRO A 20 -6.42 16.94 2.83
C PRO A 20 -5.37 17.44 1.84
N ALA A 21 -4.09 17.14 2.05
CA ALA A 21 -3.02 17.52 1.12
C ALA A 21 -3.09 16.72 -0.17
N TRP A 22 -3.26 15.40 -0.07
CA TRP A 22 -3.41 14.52 -1.22
C TRP A 22 -4.72 14.76 -1.98
N GLU A 23 -5.82 15.07 -1.30
CA GLU A 23 -7.08 15.48 -1.95
C GLU A 23 -6.89 16.73 -2.81
N ARG A 24 -6.12 17.72 -2.32
CA ARG A 24 -5.77 18.92 -3.08
C ARG A 24 -4.85 18.62 -4.27
N ILE A 25 -3.85 17.76 -4.10
CA ILE A 25 -2.90 17.38 -5.17
C ILE A 25 -3.63 16.60 -6.27
N LEU A 26 -4.48 15.64 -5.89
CA LEU A 26 -5.17 14.75 -6.82
C LEU A 26 -6.48 15.34 -7.36
N GLY A 27 -6.96 16.44 -6.79
CA GLY A 27 -8.21 17.09 -7.17
C GLY A 27 -9.45 16.23 -6.93
N ARG A 28 -9.39 15.30 -5.97
CA ARG A 28 -10.47 14.34 -5.68
C ARG A 28 -10.49 13.95 -4.20
N PRO A 29 -11.66 13.60 -3.64
CA PRO A 29 -11.75 13.15 -2.26
C PRO A 29 -11.08 11.79 -2.05
N CYS A 30 -10.71 11.50 -0.81
CA CYS A 30 -10.31 10.17 -0.37
C CYS A 30 -11.45 9.16 -0.59
N ASP A 31 -11.16 8.03 -1.23
CA ASP A 31 -12.19 7.02 -1.55
C ASP A 31 -12.52 6.14 -0.33
N SER A 32 -11.52 5.75 0.47
CA SER A 32 -11.76 4.98 1.71
C SER A 32 -10.69 5.21 2.78
N ARG A 33 -11.05 4.93 4.04
CA ARG A 33 -10.14 4.97 5.20
C ARG A 33 -10.40 3.74 6.06
N ASP A 34 -9.37 2.99 6.40
CA ASP A 34 -9.49 1.74 7.13
C ASP A 34 -8.37 1.56 8.14
N ARG A 35 -8.62 0.73 9.17
CA ARG A 35 -7.60 0.29 10.12
C ARG A 35 -7.29 -1.18 9.90
N LEU A 36 -6.04 -1.49 9.63
CA LEU A 36 -5.56 -2.87 9.51
C LEU A 36 -4.86 -3.27 10.82
N GLY A 37 -5.66 -3.68 11.80
CA GLY A 37 -5.19 -3.96 13.16
C GLY A 37 -4.11 -5.06 13.23
N GLY A 38 -4.21 -6.09 12.39
CA GLY A 38 -3.19 -7.16 12.32
C GLY A 38 -1.83 -6.72 11.75
N ARG A 39 -1.73 -5.47 11.28
CA ARG A 39 -0.56 -4.91 10.59
C ARG A 39 -0.10 -3.61 11.25
N ASP A 40 -0.77 -3.20 12.33
CA ASP A 40 -0.51 -1.95 13.04
C ASP A 40 -0.41 -0.73 12.11
N VAL A 41 -1.37 -0.59 11.19
CA VAL A 41 -1.48 0.59 10.31
C VAL A 41 -2.91 1.09 10.17
N ASN A 42 -3.04 2.40 10.01
CA ASN A 42 -4.20 3.04 9.41
C ASN A 42 -3.88 3.38 7.96
N ILE A 43 -4.87 3.29 7.07
CA ILE A 43 -4.68 3.57 5.65
C ILE A 43 -5.76 4.47 5.08
N ALA A 44 -5.41 5.20 4.03
CA ALA A 44 -6.35 5.96 3.20
C ALA A 44 -6.07 5.68 1.72
N ARG A 45 -7.12 5.44 0.93
CA ARG A 45 -6.99 5.02 -0.47
C ARG A 45 -7.57 6.07 -1.42
N PHE A 46 -6.88 6.24 -2.54
CA PHE A 46 -7.29 7.09 -3.65
C PHE A 46 -7.23 6.28 -4.95
N ARG A 47 -8.34 6.16 -5.67
CA ARG A 47 -8.41 5.52 -6.98
C ARG A 47 -7.94 6.50 -8.06
N LEU A 48 -6.97 6.09 -8.87
CA LEU A 48 -6.49 6.83 -10.04
C LEU A 48 -6.50 5.93 -11.27
N GLY A 49 -7.56 6.06 -12.09
CA GLY A 49 -7.80 5.15 -13.20
C GLY A 49 -7.90 3.71 -12.69
N ASP A 50 -6.95 2.87 -13.10
CA ASP A 50 -6.91 1.45 -12.73
C ASP A 50 -6.03 1.11 -11.52
N ALA A 51 -5.30 2.09 -10.99
CA ALA A 51 -4.39 1.93 -9.87
C ALA A 51 -4.90 2.64 -8.61
N TRP A 52 -4.29 2.32 -7.47
CA TRP A 52 -4.53 3.02 -6.21
C TRP A 52 -3.28 3.71 -5.67
N ILE A 53 -3.47 4.88 -5.07
CA ILE A 53 -2.53 5.44 -4.12
C ILE A 53 -3.04 5.09 -2.72
N VAL A 54 -2.16 4.57 -1.88
CA VAL A 54 -2.46 4.19 -0.50
C VAL A 54 -1.52 4.95 0.42
N LEU A 55 -2.09 5.80 1.27
CA LEU A 55 -1.35 6.43 2.35
C LEU A 55 -1.37 5.48 3.55
N VAL A 56 -0.21 5.24 4.14
CA VAL A 56 -0.01 4.29 5.24
C VAL A 56 0.54 5.03 6.45
N GLN A 57 -0.26 5.11 7.51
CA GLN A 57 0.18 5.62 8.80
C GLN A 57 0.42 4.45 9.77
N PRO A 58 1.67 4.26 10.24
CA PRO A 58 1.96 3.28 11.28
C PRO A 58 1.25 3.64 12.58
N THR A 59 0.66 2.64 13.23
CA THR A 59 0.04 2.73 14.56
C THR A 59 0.78 1.89 15.62
N GLY A 60 1.83 1.17 15.21
CA GLY A 60 2.64 0.31 16.05
C GLY A 60 3.95 -0.07 15.34
N PRO A 61 4.75 -0.98 15.93
CA PRO A 61 6.01 -1.43 15.35
C PRO A 61 5.82 -2.15 14.01
N GLY A 62 6.85 -2.15 13.16
CA GLY A 62 6.87 -2.88 11.90
C GLY A 62 7.46 -2.06 10.76
N ALA A 63 7.56 -2.68 9.58
CA ALA A 63 8.26 -2.10 8.44
C ALA A 63 7.82 -0.67 8.06
N PRO A 64 6.52 -0.29 8.11
CA PRO A 64 6.11 1.10 7.89
C PRO A 64 6.66 2.07 8.94
N ALA A 65 6.68 1.68 10.23
CA ALA A 65 7.23 2.50 11.30
C ALA A 65 8.75 2.65 11.19
N ASP A 66 9.44 1.54 10.91
CA ASP A 66 10.90 1.52 10.71
C ASP A 66 11.30 2.39 9.52
N PHE A 67 10.55 2.29 8.41
CA PHE A 67 10.76 3.12 7.24
C PHE A 67 10.56 4.61 7.54
N LEU A 68 9.46 4.96 8.23
CA LEU A 68 9.18 6.35 8.61
C LEU A 68 10.28 6.94 9.50
N ALA A 69 10.82 6.15 10.43
CA ALA A 69 11.89 6.58 11.32
C ALA A 69 13.21 6.81 10.56
N ALA A 70 13.54 5.94 9.61
CA ALA A 70 14.78 6.01 8.86
C ALA A 70 14.76 7.04 7.72
N ASN A 71 13.63 7.20 7.04
CA ASN A 71 13.55 7.94 5.78
C ASN A 71 12.60 9.15 5.81
N GLY A 72 11.78 9.27 6.86
CA GLY A 72 10.67 10.23 6.86
C GLY A 72 9.47 9.74 6.02
N GLU A 73 8.57 10.67 5.70
CA GLU A 73 7.40 10.38 4.86
C GLU A 73 7.82 10.21 3.41
N GLY A 74 7.19 9.28 2.68
CA GLY A 74 7.52 9.08 1.28
C GLY A 74 7.08 7.75 0.68
N PHE A 75 7.52 7.52 -0.56
CA PHE A 75 7.26 6.28 -1.29
C PHE A 75 7.84 5.08 -0.53
N PHE A 76 7.00 4.10 -0.26
CA PHE A 76 7.36 2.91 0.51
C PHE A 76 7.42 1.67 -0.36
N MET A 77 6.39 1.41 -1.17
CA MET A 77 6.30 0.18 -1.94
C MET A 77 5.37 0.31 -3.16
N LEU A 78 5.78 -0.32 -4.26
CA LEU A 78 4.97 -0.55 -5.45
C LEU A 78 4.45 -1.99 -5.45
N SER A 79 3.16 -2.17 -5.75
CA SER A 79 2.55 -3.49 -5.95
C SER A 79 2.03 -3.63 -7.37
N LEU A 80 2.37 -4.76 -8.00
CA LEU A 80 2.05 -5.07 -9.39
C LEU A 80 0.90 -6.08 -9.46
N GLY A 81 -0.06 -5.82 -10.35
CA GLY A 81 -1.15 -6.73 -10.63
C GLY A 81 -0.71 -7.84 -11.58
N VAL A 82 -1.08 -9.08 -11.24
CA VAL A 82 -0.78 -10.29 -12.02
C VAL A 82 -2.06 -11.11 -12.21
N ASP A 83 -2.13 -11.88 -13.29
CA ASP A 83 -3.29 -12.76 -13.56
C ASP A 83 -3.44 -13.88 -12.52
N SER A 84 -2.32 -14.46 -12.09
CA SER A 84 -2.26 -15.57 -11.14
C SER A 84 -1.00 -15.43 -10.29
N LEU A 85 -1.18 -15.33 -8.97
CA LEU A 85 -0.05 -15.29 -8.04
C LEU A 85 0.72 -16.62 -8.07
N ASP A 86 0.01 -17.75 -8.18
CA ASP A 86 0.60 -19.08 -8.19
C ASP A 86 1.44 -19.34 -9.45
N ASP A 87 0.95 -18.89 -10.62
CA ASP A 87 1.71 -19.01 -11.87
C ASP A 87 2.98 -18.16 -11.82
N GLU A 88 2.92 -16.97 -11.22
CA GLU A 88 4.10 -16.11 -11.08
C GLU A 88 5.10 -16.66 -10.05
N ILE A 89 4.63 -17.25 -8.95
CA ILE A 89 5.50 -17.97 -8.00
C ILE A 89 6.22 -19.12 -8.72
N ALA A 90 5.48 -19.94 -9.47
CA ALA A 90 6.04 -21.06 -10.22
C ALA A 90 7.04 -20.60 -11.30
N ARG A 91 6.73 -19.51 -12.01
CA ARG A 91 7.58 -18.94 -13.07
C ARG A 91 8.88 -18.35 -12.52
N LEU A 92 8.82 -17.69 -11.36
CA LEU A 92 9.99 -17.06 -10.74
C LEU A 92 10.90 -18.08 -10.05
N GLY A 93 10.35 -19.19 -9.54
CA GLY A 93 11.06 -20.15 -8.71
C GLY A 93 11.32 -19.57 -7.31
N GLU A 94 10.89 -20.28 -6.26
CA GLU A 94 11.09 -20.04 -4.80
C GLU A 94 12.34 -19.21 -4.39
N PRO A 95 12.38 -18.42 -3.29
CA PRO A 95 11.38 -18.06 -2.27
C PRO A 95 11.15 -16.53 -2.24
N MET A 96 11.13 -15.85 -3.40
CA MET A 96 11.13 -14.39 -3.47
C MET A 96 9.85 -13.72 -2.95
N LEU A 97 8.82 -14.51 -2.64
CA LEU A 97 7.52 -14.10 -2.13
C LEU A 97 7.28 -14.80 -0.79
N ASP A 98 7.66 -14.14 0.29
CA ASP A 98 7.58 -14.67 1.65
C ASP A 98 6.31 -14.14 2.36
N GLY A 99 5.63 -15.01 3.12
CA GLY A 99 4.44 -14.67 3.89
C GLY A 99 3.09 -15.18 3.33
N PRO A 100 1.98 -14.90 4.03
CA PRO A 100 0.67 -15.42 3.65
C PRO A 100 0.19 -14.82 2.32
N ARG A 101 -0.52 -15.64 1.53
CA ARG A 101 -1.25 -15.17 0.35
C ARG A 101 -2.33 -14.17 0.78
N ARG A 102 -2.47 -13.09 0.01
CA ARG A 102 -3.38 -11.97 0.31
C ARG A 102 -4.10 -11.51 -0.94
N SER A 103 -5.35 -11.08 -0.79
CA SER A 103 -6.21 -10.63 -1.88
C SER A 103 -6.04 -9.13 -2.18
N GLY A 104 -4.79 -8.66 -2.31
CA GLY A 104 -4.53 -7.26 -2.65
C GLY A 104 -5.02 -6.30 -1.57
N LEU A 105 -5.81 -5.28 -1.93
CA LEU A 105 -6.15 -4.15 -1.05
C LEU A 105 -7.14 -4.50 0.07
N ASP A 106 -7.88 -5.58 -0.09
CA ASP A 106 -8.98 -5.97 0.80
C ASP A 106 -8.51 -6.88 1.95
N ASP A 107 -7.31 -7.45 1.85
CA ASP A 107 -6.74 -8.39 2.83
C ASP A 107 -5.24 -8.16 2.98
N TRP A 108 -4.86 -6.90 3.16
CA TRP A 108 -3.47 -6.43 3.06
C TRP A 108 -2.65 -6.64 4.34
#